data_AF-A0A482SZS9-F1
#
_entry.id   AF-A0A482SZS9-F1
#
_cell.length_a   1.000
_cell.length_b   1.000
_cell.length_c   1.000
_cell.angle_alpha   90.00
_cell.angle_beta   90.00
_cell.angle_gamma   90.00
#
_symmetry.space_group_name_H-M   'P 1'
#
loop_
_entity.id
_entity.type
_entity.pdbx_description
1 polymer ?
#
loop_
_entity_poly.entity_id
_entity_poly.type
_entity_poly.pdbx_seq_one_letter_code
_entity_poly.pdbx_strand_id
1 'polypeptide(L)'
;MTDSDDDDPLKSLEIDRNQYDRKRMAKALEELVAIDNETGDPIILDSFQELDSRRQISALLLAKRAAHALEHIEEDEVGMKSSEIAERTNVAGSTVRRYASDKLSFISNDNGIDGYYIPRTKIGQAVDFITAAKDQ
;
A
#
# COMPACT_ATOMS: atom_id res chain seq x y z
N MET A 1 -22.46 -18.08 42.07
CA MET A 1 -21.04 -17.76 41.84
C MET A 1 -20.61 -18.59 40.65
N THR A 2 -20.55 -17.98 39.48
CA THR A 2 -19.99 -18.57 38.27
C THR A 2 -18.93 -17.57 37.82
N ASP A 3 -17.68 -17.91 38.11
CA ASP A 3 -16.51 -17.16 37.70
C ASP A 3 -16.34 -17.25 36.18
N SER A 4 -16.23 -16.07 35.56
CA SER A 4 -15.25 -15.73 34.52
C SER A 4 -15.42 -16.29 33.09
N ASP A 5 -16.43 -15.81 32.36
CA ASP A 5 -16.45 -15.82 30.87
C ASP A 5 -16.33 -14.42 30.24
N ASP A 6 -16.17 -13.37 31.05
CA ASP A 6 -16.28 -11.97 30.61
C ASP A 6 -14.95 -11.28 30.25
N ASP A 7 -13.80 -11.91 30.46
CA ASP A 7 -12.49 -11.34 30.08
C ASP A 7 -11.56 -12.44 29.55
N ASP A 8 -11.95 -13.10 28.45
CA ASP A 8 -10.94 -13.80 27.65
C ASP A 8 -10.01 -12.74 27.05
N PRO A 9 -8.73 -12.65 27.48
CA PRO A 9 -7.82 -11.62 27.02
C PRO A 9 -7.58 -11.68 25.50
N LEU A 10 -7.83 -12.84 24.86
CA LEU A 10 -7.73 -12.99 23.42
C LEU A 10 -8.92 -12.37 22.67
N LYS A 11 -10.11 -12.25 23.30
CA LYS A 11 -11.24 -11.51 22.72
C LYS A 11 -10.88 -10.03 22.49
N SER A 12 -10.04 -9.46 23.36
CA SER A 12 -9.52 -8.09 23.17
C SER A 12 -8.60 -7.94 21.94
N LEU A 13 -8.07 -9.06 21.43
CA LEU A 13 -7.23 -9.12 20.24
C LEU A 13 -8.05 -9.37 18.95
N GLU A 14 -9.36 -9.59 19.06
CA GLU A 14 -10.24 -9.69 17.90
C GLU A 14 -10.31 -8.33 17.21
N ILE A 15 -9.75 -8.26 16.01
CA ILE A 15 -9.80 -7.08 15.18
C ILE A 15 -10.25 -7.46 13.77
N ASP A 16 -11.13 -6.64 13.20
CA ASP A 16 -11.42 -6.72 11.79
C ASP A 16 -10.15 -6.35 11.00
N ARG A 17 -9.53 -7.36 10.38
CA ARG A 17 -8.33 -7.20 9.58
C ARG A 17 -8.51 -6.18 8.45
N ASN A 18 -9.68 -6.13 7.81
CA ASN A 18 -9.94 -5.15 6.76
C ASN A 18 -9.95 -3.73 7.33
N GLN A 19 -10.64 -3.53 8.46
CA GLN A 19 -10.67 -2.22 9.11
C GLN A 19 -9.27 -1.80 9.61
N TYR A 20 -8.50 -2.75 10.14
CA TYR A 20 -7.13 -2.53 10.57
C TYR A 20 -6.21 -2.14 9.40
N ASP A 21 -6.22 -2.91 8.32
CA ASP A 21 -5.42 -2.64 7.12
C ASP A 21 -5.82 -1.29 6.50
N ARG A 22 -7.12 -0.95 6.43
CA ARG A 22 -7.61 0.35 5.95
C ARG A 22 -7.06 1.52 6.75
N LYS A 23 -7.15 1.46 8.10
CA LYS A 23 -6.62 2.51 8.98
C LYS A 23 -5.10 2.70 8.80
N ARG A 24 -4.37 1.59 8.65
CA ARG A 24 -2.92 1.61 8.45
C ARG A 24 -2.51 2.17 7.09
N MET A 25 -3.21 1.77 6.01
CA MET A 25 -3.01 2.33 4.68
C MET A 25 -3.29 3.83 4.65
N ALA A 26 -4.41 4.27 5.22
CA ALA A 26 -4.76 5.69 5.28
C ALA A 26 -3.65 6.51 5.97
N LYS A 27 -3.20 6.09 7.16
CA LYS A 27 -2.11 6.77 7.89
C LYS A 27 -0.79 6.76 7.11
N ALA A 28 -0.47 5.66 6.44
CA ALA A 28 0.76 5.54 5.67
C ALA A 28 0.76 6.50 4.47
N LEU A 29 -0.37 6.64 3.78
CA LEU A 29 -0.53 7.43 2.56
C LEU A 29 -0.89 8.89 2.81
N GLU A 30 -1.34 9.23 4.02
CA GLU A 30 -1.66 10.59 4.46
C GLU A 30 -0.53 11.55 4.05
N GLU A 31 -0.90 12.66 3.40
CA GLU A 31 0.00 13.70 2.87
C GLU A 31 0.92 13.27 1.70
N LEU A 32 0.95 11.98 1.34
CA LEU A 32 1.77 11.46 0.24
C LEU A 32 0.95 11.24 -1.03
N VAL A 33 -0.19 10.55 -0.90
CA VAL A 33 -1.00 10.14 -2.04
C VAL A 33 -2.47 10.21 -1.65
N ALA A 34 -3.25 10.97 -2.41
CA ALA A 34 -4.71 10.91 -2.39
C ALA A 34 -5.22 9.93 -3.47
N ILE A 35 -6.47 9.54 -3.39
CA ILE A 35 -7.12 8.66 -4.38
C ILE A 35 -8.26 9.44 -4.99
N ASP A 36 -8.30 9.52 -6.32
CA ASP A 36 -9.42 10.08 -7.05
C ASP A 36 -10.68 9.22 -6.79
N ASN A 37 -11.78 9.86 -6.40
CA ASN A 37 -13.00 9.15 -6.00
C ASN A 37 -13.85 8.69 -7.20
N GLU A 38 -13.55 9.15 -8.41
CA GLU A 38 -14.23 8.75 -9.65
C GLU A 38 -13.48 7.62 -10.34
N THR A 39 -12.14 7.70 -10.41
CA THR A 39 -11.33 6.71 -11.15
C THR A 39 -10.56 5.73 -10.27
N GLY A 40 -10.41 6.02 -8.98
CA GLY A 40 -9.52 5.25 -8.09
C GLY A 40 -8.03 5.50 -8.36
N ASP A 41 -7.68 6.50 -9.18
CA ASP A 41 -6.29 6.78 -9.52
C ASP A 41 -5.54 7.47 -8.38
N PRO A 42 -4.24 7.13 -8.19
CA PRO A 42 -3.39 7.86 -7.26
C PRO A 42 -3.13 9.30 -7.69
N ILE A 43 -3.39 10.25 -6.81
CA ILE A 43 -3.05 11.67 -6.91
C ILE A 43 -1.84 11.94 -6.00
N ILE A 44 -0.73 12.37 -6.60
CA ILE A 44 0.52 12.65 -5.87
C ILE A 44 0.40 13.97 -5.13
N LEU A 45 0.73 13.97 -3.84
CA LEU A 45 0.78 15.16 -2.98
C LEU A 45 2.23 15.61 -2.76
N ASP A 46 2.41 16.81 -2.21
CA ASP A 46 3.72 17.47 -2.13
C ASP A 46 4.78 16.64 -1.38
N SER A 47 4.43 16.05 -0.23
CA SER A 47 5.36 15.25 0.59
C SER A 47 5.79 13.93 -0.07
N PHE A 48 5.15 13.53 -1.17
CA PHE A 48 5.58 12.36 -1.94
C PHE A 48 6.98 12.54 -2.53
N GLN A 49 7.35 13.75 -2.93
CA GLN A 49 8.65 14.02 -3.54
C GLN A 49 9.81 13.94 -2.54
N GLU A 50 9.51 14.01 -1.25
CA GLU A 50 10.48 13.89 -0.16
C GLU A 50 10.89 12.43 0.10
N LEU A 51 10.08 11.48 -0.37
CA LEU A 51 10.35 10.05 -0.24
C LEU A 51 11.47 9.61 -1.20
N ASP A 52 12.31 8.67 -0.76
CA ASP A 52 13.21 7.98 -1.68
C ASP A 52 12.42 7.11 -2.67
N SER A 53 13.02 6.85 -3.83
CA SER A 53 12.37 6.14 -4.94
C SER A 53 11.70 4.82 -4.53
N ARG A 54 12.24 4.06 -3.57
CA ARG A 54 11.62 2.80 -3.14
C ARG A 54 10.31 3.04 -2.41
N ARG A 55 10.26 4.09 -1.60
CA ARG A 55 9.07 4.49 -0.83
C ARG A 55 8.02 5.14 -1.72
N GLN A 56 8.44 5.92 -2.72
CA GLN A 56 7.54 6.43 -3.77
C GLN A 56 6.83 5.28 -4.50
N ILE A 57 7.59 4.28 -4.98
CA ILE A 57 7.04 3.08 -5.61
C ILE A 57 6.07 2.36 -4.66
N SER A 58 6.48 2.16 -3.41
CA SER A 58 5.65 1.46 -2.41
C SER A 58 4.36 2.21 -2.12
N ALA A 59 4.40 3.55 -2.03
CA ALA A 59 3.22 4.38 -1.77
C ALA A 59 2.21 4.34 -2.92
N LEU A 60 2.66 4.37 -4.19
CA LEU A 60 1.75 4.25 -5.33
C LEU A 60 1.05 2.88 -5.38
N LEU A 61 1.80 1.79 -5.17
CA LEU A 61 1.23 0.45 -5.16
C LEU A 61 0.28 0.25 -3.96
N LEU A 62 0.59 0.88 -2.81
CA LEU A 62 -0.27 0.84 -1.65
C LEU A 62 -1.55 1.66 -1.88
N ALA A 63 -1.47 2.76 -2.62
CA ALA A 63 -2.63 3.56 -3.02
C ALA A 63 -3.57 2.79 -3.94
N LYS A 64 -3.07 2.02 -4.93
CA LYS A 64 -3.91 1.13 -5.73
C LYS A 64 -4.60 0.07 -4.88
N ARG A 65 -3.90 -0.50 -3.90
CA ARG A 65 -4.50 -1.43 -2.93
C ARG A 65 -5.59 -0.77 -2.07
N ALA A 66 -5.39 0.48 -1.66
CA ALA A 66 -6.38 1.25 -0.94
C ALA A 66 -7.59 1.61 -1.82
N ALA A 67 -7.39 1.92 -3.11
CA ALA A 67 -8.46 2.15 -4.07
C ALA A 67 -9.34 0.91 -4.25
N HIS A 68 -8.74 -0.27 -4.37
CA HIS A 68 -9.50 -1.54 -4.37
C HIS A 68 -10.23 -1.78 -3.05
N ALA A 69 -9.58 -1.48 -1.91
CA ALA A 69 -10.23 -1.58 -0.61
C ALA A 69 -11.42 -0.60 -0.44
N LEU A 70 -11.48 0.47 -1.24
CA LEU A 70 -12.59 1.42 -1.33
C LEU A 70 -13.59 1.07 -2.44
N GLU A 71 -13.39 -0.06 -3.14
CA GLU A 71 -14.25 -0.54 -4.22
C GLU A 71 -14.29 0.40 -5.43
N HIS A 72 -13.22 1.18 -5.65
CA HIS A 72 -13.07 2.05 -6.83
C HIS A 72 -12.47 1.34 -8.05
N ILE A 73 -11.73 0.25 -7.81
CA ILE A 73 -11.09 -0.57 -8.84
C ILE A 73 -11.22 -2.04 -8.47
N GLU A 74 -11.12 -2.92 -9.45
CA GLU A 74 -11.16 -4.38 -9.27
C GLU A 74 -9.80 -4.98 -8.85
N GLU A 75 -9.78 -6.23 -8.41
CA GLU A 75 -8.54 -6.89 -7.92
C GLU A 75 -7.49 -7.04 -9.04
N ASP A 76 -7.91 -7.18 -10.31
CA ASP A 76 -7.00 -7.23 -11.45
C ASP A 76 -6.42 -5.87 -11.85
N GLU A 77 -6.98 -4.78 -11.32
CA GLU A 77 -6.50 -3.43 -11.56
C GLU A 77 -5.55 -2.93 -10.45
N VAL A 78 -5.27 -3.73 -9.42
CA VAL A 78 -4.44 -3.32 -8.26
C VAL A 78 -2.96 -3.17 -8.58
N GLY A 79 -2.50 -3.75 -9.68
CA GLY A 79 -1.11 -3.61 -10.09
C GLY A 79 -0.85 -2.39 -10.96
N MET A 80 0.44 -2.16 -11.19
CA MET A 80 0.92 -1.03 -11.98
C MET A 80 2.14 -1.45 -12.81
N LYS A 81 2.18 -1.02 -14.06
CA LYS A 81 3.29 -1.29 -14.97
C LYS A 81 4.50 -0.45 -14.59
N SER A 82 5.70 -0.97 -14.85
CA SER A 82 6.94 -0.20 -14.57
C SER A 82 7.02 1.13 -15.32
N SER A 83 6.37 1.25 -16.48
CA SER A 83 6.27 2.51 -17.23
C SER A 83 5.36 3.51 -16.52
N GLU A 84 4.18 3.07 -16.06
CA GLU A 84 3.24 3.92 -15.35
C GLU A 84 3.81 4.40 -14.00
N ILE A 85 4.47 3.50 -13.26
CA ILE A 85 5.19 3.88 -12.05
C ILE A 85 6.26 4.94 -12.37
N ALA A 86 6.97 4.81 -13.50
CA ALA A 86 8.03 5.75 -13.90
C ALA A 86 7.51 7.09 -14.44
N GLU A 87 6.25 7.16 -14.87
CA GLU A 87 5.61 8.42 -15.24
C GLU A 87 5.18 9.21 -13.99
N ARG A 88 4.78 8.48 -12.94
CA ARG A 88 4.31 9.03 -11.67
C ARG A 88 5.44 9.29 -10.68
N THR A 89 6.47 8.45 -10.66
CA THR A 89 7.69 8.65 -9.86
C THR A 89 8.78 9.14 -10.80
N ASN A 90 9.58 10.15 -10.44
CA ASN A 90 10.68 10.66 -11.28
C ASN A 90 11.87 9.66 -11.36
N VAL A 91 11.56 8.40 -11.64
CA VAL A 91 12.41 7.22 -11.52
C VAL A 91 12.30 6.45 -12.81
N ALA A 92 13.43 6.12 -13.44
CA ALA A 92 13.42 5.35 -14.67
C ALA A 92 12.77 3.97 -14.48
N GLY A 93 12.00 3.49 -15.46
CA GLY A 93 11.31 2.20 -15.37
C GLY A 93 12.23 0.99 -15.13
N SER A 94 13.50 1.05 -15.56
CA SER A 94 14.51 0.04 -15.22
C SER A 94 14.85 0.01 -13.73
N THR A 95 14.84 1.17 -13.08
CA THR A 95 15.04 1.31 -11.62
C THR A 95 13.82 0.81 -10.87
N VAL A 96 12.61 1.09 -11.36
CA VAL A 96 11.38 0.51 -10.82
C VAL A 96 11.46 -1.02 -10.81
N ARG A 97 11.76 -1.63 -11.96
CA ARG A 97 11.89 -3.10 -12.06
C ARG A 97 12.90 -3.65 -11.07
N ARG A 98 14.08 -3.04 -10.99
CA ARG A 98 15.14 -3.45 -10.05
C ARG A 98 14.68 -3.36 -8.59
N TYR A 99 14.01 -2.28 -8.19
CA TYR A 99 13.60 -2.11 -6.80
C TYR A 99 12.41 -2.99 -6.43
N ALA A 100 11.41 -3.04 -7.30
CA ALA A 100 10.19 -3.82 -7.09
C ALA A 100 10.45 -5.33 -7.14
N SER A 101 11.37 -5.80 -8.00
CA SER A 101 11.71 -7.22 -8.12
C SER A 101 12.75 -7.70 -7.12
N ASP A 102 13.82 -6.92 -6.86
CA ASP A 102 14.99 -7.47 -6.15
C ASP A 102 15.14 -6.99 -4.70
N LYS A 103 14.48 -5.90 -4.32
CA LYS A 103 14.78 -5.21 -3.03
C LYS A 103 13.60 -5.11 -2.07
N LEU A 104 12.38 -5.29 -2.56
CA LEU A 104 11.16 -5.10 -1.76
C LEU A 104 10.36 -6.40 -1.75
N SER A 105 10.60 -7.24 -0.74
CA SER A 105 9.99 -8.58 -0.60
C SER A 105 8.47 -8.57 -0.37
N PHE A 106 7.88 -7.38 -0.22
CA PHE A 106 6.45 -7.16 -0.07
C PHE A 106 5.78 -6.72 -1.38
N ILE A 107 6.53 -6.57 -2.47
CA ILE A 107 6.01 -6.33 -3.82
C ILE A 107 6.10 -7.64 -4.61
N SER A 108 5.07 -7.90 -5.40
CA SER A 108 5.01 -9.01 -6.34
C SER A 108 4.78 -8.47 -7.74
N ASN A 109 5.05 -9.28 -8.76
CA ASN A 109 4.77 -8.95 -10.15
C ASN A 109 3.94 -10.07 -10.76
N ASP A 110 2.81 -9.70 -11.35
CA ASP A 110 1.93 -10.62 -12.06
C ASP A 110 1.27 -9.88 -13.23
N ASN A 111 1.44 -10.43 -14.43
CA ASN A 111 0.89 -9.86 -15.66
C ASN A 111 -0.64 -10.00 -15.74
N GLY A 112 -1.25 -10.89 -14.93
CA GLY A 112 -2.70 -11.03 -14.82
C GLY A 112 -3.38 -9.91 -14.04
N ILE A 113 -2.60 -9.10 -13.31
CA ILE A 113 -3.10 -7.96 -12.53
C ILE A 113 -2.30 -6.68 -12.83
N ASP A 114 -1.95 -6.49 -14.11
CA ASP A 114 -1.28 -5.30 -14.64
C ASP A 114 0.13 -4.97 -14.11
N GLY A 115 0.83 -5.94 -13.52
CA GLY A 115 2.27 -5.86 -13.25
C GLY A 115 2.60 -5.88 -11.77
N TYR A 116 3.23 -4.81 -11.27
CA TYR A 116 3.72 -4.77 -9.88
C TYR A 116 2.60 -4.42 -8.92
N TYR A 117 2.51 -5.14 -7.80
CA TYR A 117 1.45 -4.92 -6.80
C TYR A 117 1.93 -5.31 -5.40
N ILE A 118 1.21 -4.83 -4.37
CA ILE A 118 1.38 -5.29 -2.99
C ILE A 118 0.29 -6.32 -2.68
N PRO A 119 0.64 -7.60 -2.40
CA PRO A 119 -0.33 -8.60 -1.98
C PRO A 119 -1.02 -8.20 -0.67
N ARG A 120 -2.28 -8.57 -0.48
CA ARG A 120 -3.04 -8.28 0.75
C ARG A 120 -2.32 -8.78 2.02
N THR A 121 -1.58 -9.88 1.94
CA THR A 121 -0.80 -10.43 3.06
C THR A 121 0.44 -9.61 3.42
N LYS A 122 0.82 -8.65 2.58
CA LYS A 122 2.04 -7.84 2.68
C LYS A 122 1.79 -6.36 2.94
N ILE A 123 0.53 -5.93 3.04
CA ILE A 123 0.13 -4.54 3.34
C ILE A 123 0.87 -3.99 4.56
N GLY A 124 0.92 -4.75 5.67
CA GLY A 124 1.61 -4.32 6.89
C GLY A 124 3.09 -4.01 6.66
N GLN A 125 3.80 -4.84 5.88
CA GLN A 125 5.22 -4.64 5.58
C GLN A 125 5.46 -3.38 4.74
N ALA A 126 4.57 -3.11 3.79
CA ALA A 126 4.63 -1.90 2.97
C ALA A 126 4.35 -0.64 3.80
N VAL A 127 3.34 -0.68 4.67
CA VAL A 127 3.02 0.40 5.61
C VAL A 127 4.24 0.72 6.48
N ASP A 128 4.82 -0.30 7.13
CA ASP A 128 5.98 -0.12 8.02
C ASP A 128 7.17 0.50 7.26
N PHE A 129 7.40 0.07 6.02
CA PHE A 129 8.49 0.58 5.18
C PHE A 129 8.31 2.07 4.81
N ILE A 130 7.08 2.50 4.55
CA ILE A 130 6.75 3.90 4.23
C ILE A 130 6.84 4.76 5.49
N THR A 131 6.23 4.33 6.60
CA THR A 131 6.15 5.13 7.84
C THR A 131 7.49 5.26 8.55
N ALA A 132 8.39 4.28 8.46
CA ALA A 132 9.73 4.37 9.04
C ALA A 132 10.58 5.52 8.47
N ALA A 133 10.13 6.20 7.41
CA ALA A 133 10.74 7.42 6.87
C ALA A 133 10.23 8.70 7.52
N LYS A 134 8.96 8.72 7.98
CA LYS A 134 8.32 9.92 8.56
C LYS A 134 8.87 10.24 9.95
N ASP A 135 9.44 9.25 10.63
CA ASP A 135 9.99 9.36 11.99
C ASP A 135 11.50 9.68 12.02
N GLN A 136 12.11 10.01 10.86
CA GLN A 136 13.53 10.38 10.72
C GLN A 136 13.70 11.84 10.30
#